data_AF-A0A6I2U4F4-F1
#
_entry.id   AF-A0A6I2U4F4-F1
#
_cell.length_a   1.000
_cell.length_b   1.000
_cell.length_c   1.000
_cell.angle_alpha   90.00
_cell.angle_beta   90.00
_cell.angle_gamma   90.00
#
_symmetry.space_group_name_H-M   'P 1'
#
loop_
_entity.id
_entity.type
_entity.pdbx_description
1 polymer ?
#
loop_
_entity_poly.entity_id
_entity_poly.type
_entity_poly.pdbx_seq_one_letter_code
_entity_poly.pdbx_strand_id
1 'polypeptide(L)' 'MADIAISDSVTSIGDKAFSGCESLTNIAIPSSVNSIGNDAFAYCKSLKSLVIPDSVTSIGDMAFCGVPH' A
#
# COMPACT_ATOMS: atom_id res chain seq x y z
N MET A 1 12.89 9.35 -7.68
CA MET A 1 12.49 8.04 -7.13
C MET A 1 12.11 8.26 -5.68
N ALA A 2 10.86 8.00 -5.31
CA ALA A 2 10.45 8.01 -3.91
C ALA A 2 10.26 6.54 -3.53
N ASP A 3 11.24 5.99 -2.82
CA ASP A 3 11.15 4.67 -2.24
C ASP A 3 10.58 4.85 -0.84
N ILE A 4 9.34 4.39 -0.61
CA ILE A 4 8.73 4.41 0.72
C ILE A 4 9.11 3.10 1.41
N ALA A 5 10.04 3.20 2.35
CA ALA A 5 10.32 2.16 3.31
C ALA A 5 9.43 2.39 4.55
N ILE A 6 8.41 1.57 4.71
CA ILE A 6 7.62 1.53 5.94
C ILE A 6 8.46 0.79 7.00
N SER A 7 8.74 1.42 8.15
CA SER A 7 9.54 0.81 9.23
C SER A 7 8.87 -0.46 9.80
N ASP A 8 9.69 -1.40 10.28
CA ASP A 8 9.25 -2.67 10.91
C ASP A 8 8.35 -2.53 12.14
N SER A 9 8.14 -1.30 12.64
CA SER A 9 7.20 -1.01 13.73
C SER A 9 5.77 -0.77 13.25
N VAL A 10 5.54 -0.64 11.94
CA VAL A 10 4.23 -0.38 11.39
C VAL A 10 3.45 -1.68 11.27
N THR A 11 2.36 -1.77 12.00
CA THR A 11 1.46 -2.94 12.04
C THR A 11 0.23 -2.79 11.15
N SER A 12 -0.08 -1.56 10.73
CA SER A 12 -1.24 -1.27 9.90
C SER A 12 -1.01 -0.06 9.00
N ILE A 13 -1.48 -0.15 7.76
CA ILE A 13 -1.60 0.98 6.84
C ILE A 13 -3.03 1.52 6.97
N GLY A 14 -3.17 2.79 7.33
CA GLY A 14 -4.48 3.41 7.55
C GLY A 14 -5.27 3.65 6.26
N ASP A 15 -6.54 4.00 6.43
CA ASP A 15 -7.43 4.36 5.33
C ASP A 15 -6.84 5.54 4.54
N LYS A 16 -6.86 5.44 3.21
CA LYS A 16 -6.36 6.47 2.27
C LYS A 16 -4.91 6.92 2.48
N ALA A 17 -4.08 6.15 3.22
CA ALA A 17 -2.73 6.56 3.60
C ALA A 17 -1.84 6.99 2.42
N PHE A 18 -1.99 6.33 1.27
CA PHE A 18 -1.31 6.65 0.01
C PHE A 18 -2.29 6.90 -1.15
N SER A 19 -3.55 7.18 -0.84
CA SER A 19 -4.56 7.44 -1.88
C SER A 19 -4.15 8.63 -2.74
N GLY A 20 -4.12 8.44 -4.06
CA GLY A 20 -3.77 9.46 -5.04
C GLY A 20 -2.27 9.72 -5.17
N CYS A 21 -1.40 8.86 -4.64
CA CYS A 21 0.04 8.96 -4.86
C CYS A 21 0.43 8.58 -6.30
N GLU A 22 0.21 9.51 -7.24
CA GLU A 22 0.51 9.30 -8.66
C GLU A 22 2.01 9.16 -8.97
N SER A 23 2.91 9.59 -8.07
CA SER A 23 4.36 9.43 -8.22
C SER A 23 4.90 8.12 -7.63
N LEU A 24 4.08 7.37 -6.88
CA LEU A 24 4.50 6.12 -6.25
C LEU A 24 4.61 5.05 -7.33
N THR A 25 5.82 4.54 -7.54
CA THR A 25 6.11 3.54 -8.58
C THR A 25 6.32 2.14 -8.03
N ASN A 26 6.83 2.08 -6.80
CA ASN A 26 7.18 0.85 -6.12
C ASN A 26 6.86 1.01 -4.63
N ILE A 27 6.33 -0.03 -4.01
CA ILE A 27 6.21 -0.09 -2.56
C ILE A 27 6.46 -1.51 -2.05
N ALA A 28 7.30 -1.60 -1.02
CA ALA A 28 7.50 -2.82 -0.25
C ALA A 28 6.74 -2.68 1.07
N ILE A 29 5.69 -3.50 1.26
CA ILE A 29 5.00 -3.56 2.53
C ILE A 29 5.79 -4.49 3.46
N PRO A 30 6.23 -4.03 4.64
CA PRO A 30 7.01 -4.83 5.57
C PRO A 30 6.15 -5.94 6.18
N SER A 31 6.78 -7.06 6.53
CA SER A 31 6.12 -8.23 7.11
C SER A 31 5.54 -7.97 8.52
N SER A 32 5.80 -6.81 9.11
CA SER A 32 5.14 -6.35 10.33
C SER A 32 3.71 -5.89 10.10
N VAL A 33 3.32 -5.57 8.85
CA VAL A 33 1.98 -5.08 8.55
C VAL A 33 0.99 -6.24 8.49
N ASN A 34 -0.07 -6.11 9.28
CA ASN A 34 -1.17 -7.08 9.37
C ASN A 34 -2.44 -6.59 8.68
N SER A 35 -2.58 -5.28 8.47
CA SER A 35 -3.82 -4.67 7.99
C SER A 35 -3.56 -3.52 7.02
N ILE A 36 -4.32 -3.47 5.93
CA ILE A 36 -4.34 -2.39 4.95
C ILE A 36 -5.74 -1.78 4.95
N GLY A 37 -5.84 -0.47 5.17
CA GLY A 37 -7.12 0.25 5.26
C GLY A 37 -7.83 0.43 3.92
N ASN A 38 -9.04 0.97 3.99
CA ASN A 38 -9.88 1.29 2.84
C ASN A 38 -9.21 2.35 1.98
N ASP A 39 -9.26 2.18 0.65
CA ASP A 39 -8.63 3.08 -0.33
C ASP A 39 -7.13 3.36 -0.08
N ALA A 40 -6.41 2.53 0.70
CA ALA A 40 -5.06 2.84 1.16
C ALA A 40 -4.07 3.19 0.04
N PHE A 41 -4.22 2.58 -1.14
CA PHE A 41 -3.43 2.84 -2.36
C PHE A 41 -4.33 3.18 -3.56
N ALA A 42 -5.54 3.67 -3.31
CA ALA A 42 -6.47 4.01 -4.38
C ALA A 42 -5.85 5.10 -5.28
N TYR A 43 -6.04 4.98 -6.59
CA TYR A 43 -5.57 5.94 -7.60
C TYR A 43 -4.04 6.17 -7.64
N CYS A 44 -3.23 5.23 -7.14
CA CYS A 44 -1.78 5.20 -7.35
C CYS A 44 -1.44 4.78 -8.78
N LYS A 45 -1.67 5.66 -9.76
CA LYS A 45 -1.60 5.34 -11.20
C LYS A 45 -0.22 4.93 -11.73
N SER A 46 0.86 5.27 -11.03
CA SER A 46 2.21 4.89 -11.44
C SER A 46 2.73 3.64 -10.74
N LEU A 47 1.94 3.03 -9.84
CA LEU A 47 2.37 1.89 -9.04
C LEU A 47 2.50 0.65 -9.92
N LYS A 48 3.73 0.24 -10.22
CA LYS A 48 4.03 -0.90 -11.10
C LYS A 48 4.29 -2.20 -10.35
N SER A 49 4.79 -2.09 -9.12
CA SER A 49 5.10 -3.25 -8.30
C SER A 49 4.71 -2.99 -6.85
N LEU A 50 3.99 -3.95 -6.31
CA LEU A 50 3.53 -4.01 -4.94
C LEU A 50 3.74 -5.44 -4.45
N VAL A 51 4.48 -5.60 -3.36
CA VAL A 51 4.60 -6.89 -2.67
C VAL A 51 3.75 -6.83 -1.42
N ILE A 52 2.73 -7.68 -1.35
CA ILE A 52 1.91 -7.89 -0.16
C ILE A 52 2.50 -9.09 0.61
N PRO A 53 2.99 -8.90 1.85
CA PRO A 53 3.50 -10.00 2.65
C PRO A 53 2.37 -10.88 3.18
N ASP A 54 2.67 -12.16 3.43
CA ASP A 54 1.73 -13.16 3.98
C ASP A 54 1.19 -12.78 5.38
N SER A 55 1.84 -11.82 6.05
CA SER A 55 1.40 -11.27 7.33
C SER A 55 0.11 -10.46 7.23
N VAL A 56 -0.23 -9.95 6.03
CA VAL A 56 -1.44 -9.15 5.81
C VAL A 56 -2.65 -10.07 5.87
N THR A 57 -3.46 -9.88 6.90
CA THR A 57 -4.67 -10.68 7.17
C THR A 57 -5.95 -9.93 6.85
N SER A 58 -5.87 -8.60 6.69
CA SER A 58 -7.00 -7.73 6.37
C SER A 58 -6.63 -6.69 5.34
N ILE A 59 -7.46 -6.57 4.29
CA ILE A 59 -7.35 -5.57 3.24
C ILE A 59 -8.71 -4.89 3.12
N GLY A 60 -8.71 -3.57 3.25
CA GLY A 60 -9.90 -2.75 3.16
C GLY A 60 -10.48 -2.67 1.74
N ASP A 61 -11.73 -2.23 1.67
CA ASP A 61 -12.44 -2.03 0.41
C ASP A 61 -11.69 -1.02 -0.46
N MET A 62 -11.63 -1.32 -1.77
CA MET A 62 -11.00 -0.45 -2.77
C MET A 62 -9.53 -0.09 -2.47
N ALA A 63 -8.84 -0.83 -1.58
CA ALA A 63 -7.45 -0.54 -1.17
C ALA A 63 -6.50 -0.35 -2.36
N PHE A 64 -6.75 -1.04 -3.48
CA PHE A 64 -5.97 -0.95 -4.72
C PHE A 64 -6.82 -0.50 -5.93
N CYS A 65 -7.91 0.23 -5.71
CA CYS A 65 -8.76 0.70 -6.79
C CYS A 65 -8.00 1.69 -7.70
N GLY A 66 -8.04 1.50 -9.02
CA GLY A 66 -7.39 2.40 -9.97
C GLY A 66 -5.86 2.34 -9.99
N VAL A 67 -5.23 1.35 -9.36
CA VAL A 67 -3.83 1.00 -9.64
C VAL A 67 -3.76 0.26 -10.98
N PRO A 68 -2.71 0.47 -11.80
CA PRO A 68 -2.55 -0.25 -13.07
C PRO A 68 -2.24 -1.74 -12.84
N HIS A 69 -2.61 -2.58 -13.82
CA HIS A 69 -2.36 -4.03 -13.83
C HIS A 69 -0.90 -4.36 -14.18
#